data_AF-A0A1V1NYD4-F1
#
_entry.id   AF-A0A1V1NYD4-F1
#
_cell.length_a   1.000
_cell.length_b   1.000
_cell.length_c   1.000
_cell.angle_alpha   90.00
_cell.angle_beta   90.00
_cell.angle_gamma   90.00
#
_symmetry.space_group_name_H-M   'P 1'
#
loop_
_entity.id
_entity.type
_entity.pdbx_description
1 polymer ?
#
loop_
_entity_poly.entity_id
_entity_poly.type
_entity_poly.pdbx_seq_one_letter_code
_entity_poly.pdbx_strand_id
1 'polypeptide(L)' 'MKRGLRIEEDHYLNMDSIVSWSFSNDSVSIMTPFNTEDNGILITTKKPGIVNLQQVHVVSIQEIKRITREIKEYMGIVL' A
#
# COMPACT_ATOMS: atom_id res chain seq x y z
N MET A 1 18.48 -6.33 -1.06
CA MET A 1 17.45 -5.28 -1.21
C MET A 1 16.44 -5.46 -0.09
N LYS A 2 16.06 -4.39 0.63
CA LYS A 2 14.94 -4.46 1.58
C LYS A 2 13.67 -4.78 0.75
N ARG A 3 13.04 -5.93 1.01
CA ARG A 3 11.82 -6.39 0.32
C ARG A 3 10.53 -5.87 0.95
N GLY A 4 10.64 -5.17 2.07
CA GLY A 4 9.51 -4.60 2.79
C GLY A 4 9.18 -3.19 2.31
N LEU A 5 7.94 -2.96 1.92
CA LEU A 5 7.34 -1.64 1.69
C LEU A 5 6.98 -1.04 3.04
N ARG A 6 7.58 0.10 3.40
CA ARG A 6 7.20 0.82 4.62
C ARG A 6 5.85 1.52 4.43
N ILE A 7 4.89 1.22 5.30
CA ILE A 7 3.57 1.86 5.31
C ILE A 7 3.55 2.99 6.35
N GLU A 8 3.94 2.68 7.59
CA GLU A 8 4.05 3.61 8.73
C GLU A 8 5.36 3.36 9.49
N GLU A 9 5.57 4.07 10.60
CA GLU A 9 6.63 3.74 11.56
C GLU A 9 6.37 2.33 12.10
N ASP A 10 7.40 1.46 12.05
CA ASP A 10 7.35 0.04 12.44
C ASP A 10 6.37 -0.88 11.69
N HIS A 11 5.65 -0.38 10.69
CA HIS A 11 4.77 -1.20 9.85
C HIS A 11 5.33 -1.37 8.42
N TYR A 12 5.74 -2.59 8.09
CA TYR A 12 6.30 -2.98 6.80
C TYR A 12 5.51 -4.12 6.16
N LEU A 13 5.13 -3.93 4.91
CA LEU A 13 4.47 -4.94 4.09
C LEU A 13 5.50 -5.71 3.26
N ASN A 14 5.43 -7.04 3.25
CA ASN A 14 6.25 -7.84 2.34
C ASN A 14 5.79 -7.66 0.88
N MET A 15 6.62 -7.06 0.02
CA MET A 15 6.26 -6.81 -1.38
C MET A 15 6.09 -8.10 -2.20
N ASP A 16 6.80 -9.18 -1.84
CA ASP A 16 6.63 -10.50 -2.47
C ASP A 16 5.21 -11.07 -2.23
N SER A 17 4.48 -10.55 -1.24
CA SER A 17 3.12 -10.97 -0.89
C SER A 17 2.02 -10.14 -1.60
N ILE A 18 2.36 -9.12 -2.39
CA ILE A 18 1.36 -8.29 -3.08
C ILE A 18 0.77 -9.08 -4.24
N VAL A 19 -0.52 -9.43 -4.14
CA VAL A 19 -1.28 -10.14 -5.18
C VAL A 19 -1.82 -9.15 -6.21
N SER A 20 -2.37 -8.03 -5.75
CA SER A 20 -2.83 -6.95 -6.60
C SER A 20 -2.73 -5.61 -5.88
N TRP A 21 -2.64 -4.55 -6.66
CA TRP A 21 -2.61 -3.19 -6.14
C TRP A 21 -3.21 -2.23 -7.17
N SER A 22 -3.72 -1.11 -6.70
CA SER A 22 -4.20 -0.01 -7.54
C SER A 22 -3.89 1.32 -6.86
N PHE A 23 -3.81 2.38 -7.65
CA PHE A 23 -3.52 3.72 -7.14
C PHE A 23 -4.38 4.76 -7.83
N SER A 24 -4.73 5.80 -7.06
CA SER A 24 -5.30 7.06 -7.53
C SER A 24 -4.35 8.20 -7.19
N ASN A 25 -4.76 9.44 -7.44
CA ASN A 25 -3.99 10.61 -7.04
C ASN A 25 -3.82 10.72 -5.51
N ASP A 26 -4.73 10.13 -4.74
CA ASP A 26 -4.87 10.35 -3.30
C ASP A 26 -4.93 9.06 -2.48
N SER A 27 -4.83 7.89 -3.12
CA SER A 27 -4.89 6.60 -2.44
C SER A 27 -4.11 5.50 -3.16
N VAL A 28 -3.74 4.47 -2.40
CA VAL A 28 -3.19 3.19 -2.86
C VAL A 28 -3.96 2.09 -2.14
N SER A 29 -4.48 1.13 -2.90
CA SER A 29 -5.10 -0.09 -2.38
C SER A 29 -4.19 -1.26 -2.66
N ILE A 30 -3.96 -2.11 -1.65
CA ILE A 30 -3.08 -3.28 -1.74
C ILE A 30 -3.81 -4.51 -1.22
N MET A 31 -3.77 -5.59 -2.01
CA MET A 31 -4.28 -6.89 -1.64
C MET A 31 -3.13 -7.89 -1.54
N THR A 32 -3.13 -8.64 -0.44
CA THR A 32 -2.25 -9.79 -0.17
C THR A 32 -3.11 -11.07 -0.12
N PRO A 33 -2.55 -12.27 0.10
CA PRO A 33 -3.35 -13.48 0.30
C PRO A 33 -4.34 -13.36 1.48
N PHE A 34 -5.50 -14.02 1.41
CA PHE A 34 -6.57 -13.94 2.42
C PHE A 34 -6.16 -14.41 3.82
N ASN A 35 -5.08 -15.18 3.93
CA ASN A 35 -4.59 -15.77 5.17
C ASN A 35 -3.46 -14.96 5.84
N THR A 36 -3.14 -13.76 5.33
CA THR A 36 -2.20 -12.85 5.99
C THR A 36 -2.95 -11.76 6.74
N GLU A 37 -2.44 -11.35 7.90
CA GLU A 37 -3.00 -10.25 8.71
C GLU A 37 -3.12 -8.94 7.90
N ASP A 38 -2.28 -8.78 6.89
CA ASP A 38 -2.18 -7.65 5.96
C ASP A 38 -3.13 -7.72 4.75
N ASN A 39 -4.23 -8.48 4.85
CA ASN A 39 -5.19 -8.59 3.75
C ASN A 39 -6.07 -7.34 3.63
N GLY A 40 -5.96 -6.64 2.50
CA GLY A 40 -6.81 -5.51 2.18
C GLY A 40 -6.41 -4.24 2.92
N ILE A 41 -5.30 -3.65 2.47
CA ILE A 41 -4.74 -2.40 2.98
C ILE A 41 -5.19 -1.25 2.09
N LEU A 42 -5.76 -0.21 2.69
CA LEU A 42 -5.99 1.09 2.07
C LEU A 42 -5.05 2.13 2.66
N ILE A 43 -4.32 2.81 1.79
CA ILE A 43 -3.44 3.92 2.13
C ILE A 43 -4.02 5.15 1.46
N THR A 44 -4.35 6.20 2.21
CA THR A 44 -5.11 7.34 1.67
C THR A 44 -4.72 8.66 2.33
N THR A 45 -4.90 9.78 1.62
CA THR A 45 -4.67 11.11 2.20
C THR A 45 -5.78 11.60 3.12
N LYS A 46 -6.94 10.94 3.10
CA LYS A 46 -8.11 11.31 3.89
C LYS A 46 -8.77 10.09 4.46
N LYS A 47 -9.29 10.21 5.68
CA LYS A 47 -10.09 9.15 6.30
C LYS A 47 -11.29 8.86 5.37
N PRO A 48 -11.38 7.63 4.83
CA PRO A 48 -12.49 7.28 3.97
C PRO A 48 -13.77 7.14 4.82
N GLY A 49 -14.92 7.06 4.16
CA GLY A 49 -16.18 6.74 4.83
C GLY A 49 -16.21 5.29 5.33
N ILE A 50 -17.37 4.64 5.25
CA ILE A 50 -17.45 3.21 5.54
C ILE A 50 -16.72 2.44 4.43
N VAL A 51 -15.69 1.69 4.78
CA VAL A 51 -14.94 0.83 3.87
C VAL A 51 -14.84 -0.57 4.46
N ASN A 52 -15.11 -1.60 3.67
CA ASN A 52 -14.93 -3.01 4.05
C ASN A 52 -13.47 -3.46 3.83
N LEU A 53 -12.50 -2.62 4.21
CA LEU A 53 -11.08 -2.98 4.19
C LEU A 53 -10.60 -3.14 5.62
N GLN A 54 -9.75 -4.15 5.85
CA GLN A 54 -9.33 -4.52 7.20
C GLN A 54 -8.38 -3.48 7.79
N GLN A 55 -7.57 -2.83 6.95
CA GLN A 55 -6.57 -1.88 7.38
C GLN A 55 -6.65 -0.57 6.58
N VAL A 56 -6.65 0.56 7.28
CA VAL A 56 -6.71 1.91 6.68
C VAL A 56 -5.63 2.79 7.31
N HIS A 57 -4.71 3.28 6.49
CA HIS A 57 -3.62 4.17 6.86
C HIS A 57 -3.83 5.55 6.25
N VAL A 58 -3.81 6.59 7.08
CA VAL A 58 -3.95 7.98 6.63
C VAL A 58 -2.57 8.64 6.61
N VAL A 59 -2.08 8.97 5.42
CA VAL A 59 -0.71 9.47 5.20
C VAL A 59 -0.70 10.74 4.35
N SER A 60 0.46 11.40 4.25
CA SER A 60 0.61 12.56 3.38
C SER A 60 0.60 12.18 1.89
N ILE A 61 0.32 13.15 1.02
CA ILE A 61 0.41 12.94 -0.43
C ILE A 61 1.84 12.57 -0.87
N GLN A 62 2.87 13.05 -0.16
CA GLN A 62 4.25 12.68 -0.42
C GLN A 62 4.48 11.19 -0.16
N GLU A 63 3.88 10.64 0.90
CA GLU A 63 3.98 9.20 1.20
C GLU A 63 3.22 8.35 0.16
N ILE A 64 2.04 8.79 -0.31
CA ILE A 64 1.33 8.11 -1.42
C ILE A 64 2.23 8.02 -2.67
N LYS A 65 2.87 9.13 -3.04
CA LYS A 65 3.79 9.17 -4.19
C LYS A 65 5.01 8.28 -3.97
N ARG A 66 5.59 8.29 -2.77
CA ARG A 66 6.72 7.43 -2.39
C ARG A 66 6.33 5.95 -2.51
N ILE A 67 5.22 5.54 -1.90
CA ILE A 67 4.73 4.15 -1.89
C ILE A 67 4.43 3.68 -3.31
N THR A 68 3.71 4.49 -4.10
CA THR A 68 3.41 4.18 -5.50
C THR A 68 4.68 3.96 -6.31
N ARG A 69 5.70 4.82 -6.11
CA ARG A 69 6.99 4.69 -6.78
C ARG A 69 7.71 3.40 -6.37
N GLU A 70 7.79 3.10 -5.07
CA GLU A 70 8.46 1.89 -4.58
C GLU A 70 7.80 0.60 -5.10
N ILE A 71 6.46 0.55 -5.12
CA ILE A 71 5.74 -0.61 -5.68
C ILE A 71 6.02 -0.73 -7.19
N LYS A 72 5.98 0.37 -7.95
CA LYS A 72 6.27 0.34 -9.40
C LYS A 72 7.70 -0.10 -9.69
N GLU A 73 8.68 0.42 -8.95
CA GLU A 73 10.09 0.04 -9.06
C GLU A 73 10.28 -1.45 -8.78
N TYR A 74 9.64 -1.96 -7.73
CA TYR A 74 9.68 -3.37 -7.38
C TYR A 74 9.04 -4.27 -8.47
N MET A 75 7.91 -3.84 -9.04
CA MET A 75 7.19 -4.59 -10.08
C MET A 75 7.82 -4.45 -11.48
N GLY A 76 8.90 -3.67 -11.64
CA GLY A 76 9.53 -3.43 -12.94
C GLY A 76 8.71 -2.56 -13.89
N ILE A 77 7.75 -1.78 -13.38
CA ILE A 77 6.91 -0.88 -14.18
C ILE A 77 7.63 0.48 -14.25
N VAL A 78 8.32 0.72 -15.37
CA VAL A 78 9.01 1.99 -15.64
C VAL A 78 8.01 3.01 -16.19
N LEU A 79 8.01 4.22 -15.60
CA LEU A 79 7.31 5.40 -16.11
C LEU A 79 8.16 6.13 -17.15
#